data_AF-S5M632-F1
#
_entry.id   AF-S5M632-F1
#
_cell.length_a   1.000
_cell.length_b   1.000
_cell.length_c   1.000
_cell.angle_alpha   90.00
_cell.angle_beta   90.00
_cell.angle_gamma   90.00
#
_symmetry.space_group_name_H-M   'P 1'
#
loop_
_entity.id
_entity.type
_entity.pdbx_description
1 polymer ?
#
loop_
_entity_poly.entity_id
_entity_poly.type
_entity_poly.pdbx_seq_one_letter_code
_entity_poly.pdbx_strand_id
1 'polypeptide(L)' 'SAEICQSFAGVIQSLFLGTPASFEAAVEPFNPDADMKAAATQLKTLVDLLPKNTKDSILKLMDKIAKSPLCA' A
#
# COMPACT_ATOMS: atom_id res chain seq x y z
N SER A 1 -1.31 4.07 -21.72
CA SER A 1 -1.28 4.15 -20.26
C SER A 1 -2.57 3.65 -19.66
N ALA A 2 -2.54 2.56 -18.91
CA ALA A 2 -3.56 2.34 -17.90
C ALA A 2 -3.18 3.27 -16.73
N GLU A 3 -4.02 4.25 -16.43
CA GLU A 3 -3.87 5.09 -15.26
C GLU A 3 -3.75 4.20 -14.00
N ILE A 4 -3.05 4.70 -12.98
CA ILE A 4 -2.90 3.98 -11.70
C ILE A 4 -4.28 3.56 -11.19
N CYS A 5 -4.47 2.25 -10.96
CA CYS A 5 -5.70 1.74 -10.37
C CYS A 5 -5.94 2.40 -9.01
N GLN A 6 -6.99 3.21 -8.92
CA GLN A 6 -7.29 3.99 -7.71
C GLN A 6 -7.51 3.10 -6.48
N SER A 7 -8.13 1.93 -6.67
CA SER A 7 -8.31 0.96 -5.59
C SER A 7 -6.97 0.43 -5.07
N PHE A 8 -6.01 0.16 -5.97
CA PHE A 8 -4.67 -0.26 -5.57
C PHE A 8 -3.91 0.88 -4.87
N ALA A 9 -4.03 2.11 -5.37
CA ALA A 9 -3.45 3.28 -4.70
C ALA A 9 -4.00 3.45 -3.28
N GLY A 10 -5.30 3.20 -3.06
CA GLY A 10 -5.93 3.18 -1.74
C GLY A 10 -5.34 2.14 -0.80
N VAL A 11 -5.09 0.92 -1.28
CA VAL A 11 -4.41 -0.14 -0.49
C VAL A 11 -3.02 0.30 -0.07
N ILE A 12 -2.22 0.86 -0.99
CA ILE A 12 -0.87 1.35 -0.69
C ILE A 12 -0.91 2.50 0.31
N GLN A 13 -1.83 3.45 0.16
CA GLN A 13 -1.98 4.54 1.14
C GLN A 13 -2.32 4.00 2.53
N SER A 14 -3.25 3.04 2.62
CA SER A 14 -3.62 2.44 3.91
C SER A 14 -2.49 1.60 4.53
N LEU A 15 -1.66 0.95 3.70
CA LEU A 15 -0.47 0.23 4.15
C LEU A 15 0.51 1.16 4.88
N PHE A 16 0.83 2.31 4.29
CA PHE A 16 1.86 3.21 4.83
C PHE A 16 1.34 4.23 5.85
N LEU A 17 0.09 4.70 5.71
CA LEU A 17 -0.46 5.81 6.52
C LEU A 17 -1.63 5.39 7.40
N GLY A 18 -2.25 4.25 7.12
CA GLY A 18 -3.43 3.75 7.84
C GLY A 18 -3.09 2.98 9.10
N THR A 19 -4.14 2.58 9.83
CA THR A 19 -4.07 1.61 10.92
C THR A 19 -4.12 0.18 10.37
N PRO A 20 -3.77 -0.86 11.16
CA PRO A 20 -3.97 -2.24 10.73
C PRO A 20 -5.41 -2.53 10.26
N ALA A 21 -6.40 -2.03 10.98
CA ALA A 21 -7.81 -2.20 10.63
C ALA A 21 -8.21 -1.48 9.33
N SER A 22 -7.69 -0.27 9.09
CA SER A 22 -7.97 0.43 7.81
C SER A 22 -7.27 -0.26 6.64
N PHE A 23 -6.12 -0.90 6.87
CA PHE A 23 -5.40 -1.65 5.84
C PHE A 23 -6.16 -2.93 5.51
N GLU A 24 -6.59 -3.69 6.51
CA GLU A 24 -7.45 -4.87 6.32
C GLU A 24 -8.70 -4.53 5.52
N ALA A 25 -9.43 -3.48 5.92
CA ALA A 25 -10.63 -3.02 5.22
C ALA A 25 -10.36 -2.60 3.77
N ALA A 26 -9.16 -2.10 3.44
CA ALA A 26 -8.78 -1.74 2.08
C ALA A 26 -8.48 -2.97 1.20
N VAL A 27 -8.05 -4.08 1.80
CA VAL A 27 -7.68 -5.31 1.10
C VAL A 27 -8.88 -6.26 0.92
N GLU A 28 -9.83 -6.30 1.88
CA GLU A 28 -11.01 -7.17 1.83
C GLU A 28 -11.80 -7.17 0.50
N PRO A 29 -12.02 -6.02 -0.18
CA PRO A 29 -12.77 -6.00 -1.45
C PRO A 29 -12.15 -6.85 -2.58
N PHE A 30 -10.87 -7.22 -2.46
CA PHE A 30 -10.17 -8.06 -3.42
C PHE A 30 -10.29 -9.56 -3.12
N ASN A 31 -11.04 -9.92 -2.07
CA ASN A 31 -11.29 -11.30 -1.63
C ASN A 31 -10.00 -12.14 -1.48
N PRO A 32 -9.01 -11.68 -0.69
CA PRO A 32 -7.79 -12.44 -0.45
C PRO A 32 -8.09 -13.73 0.34
N ASP A 33 -7.35 -14.80 0.05
CA ASP A 33 -7.41 -16.02 0.85
C ASP A 33 -6.71 -15.85 2.22
N ALA A 34 -6.76 -16.89 3.05
CA ALA A 34 -6.22 -16.86 4.41
C ALA A 34 -4.70 -16.61 4.43
N ASP A 35 -3.96 -17.19 3.49
CA ASP A 35 -2.51 -17.05 3.42
C ASP A 35 -2.13 -15.62 2.96
N MET A 36 -2.87 -15.08 1.99
CA MET A 36 -2.74 -13.68 1.55
C MET A 36 -3.02 -12.69 2.69
N LYS A 37 -4.08 -12.91 3.49
CA LYS A 37 -4.40 -12.08 4.66
C LYS A 37 -3.29 -12.14 5.71
N ALA A 38 -2.75 -13.33 5.98
CA ALA A 38 -1.65 -13.51 6.93
C ALA A 38 -0.38 -12.78 6.46
N ALA A 39 -0.03 -12.91 5.18
CA ALA A 39 1.11 -12.21 4.59
C ALA A 39 0.94 -10.68 4.62
N ALA A 40 -0.26 -10.18 4.29
CA ALA A 40 -0.58 -8.75 4.35
C ALA A 40 -0.45 -8.20 5.79
N THR A 41 -0.91 -8.96 6.79
CA THR A 41 -0.79 -8.58 8.21
C THR A 41 0.68 -8.50 8.67
N GLN A 42 1.51 -9.46 8.26
CA GLN A 42 2.95 -9.44 8.55
C GLN A 42 3.63 -8.24 7.89
N LEU A 43 3.33 -7.98 6.62
CA LEU A 43 3.86 -6.81 5.91
C LEU A 43 3.47 -5.50 6.61
N LYS A 44 2.19 -5.36 6.99
CA LYS A 44 1.70 -4.17 7.69
C LYS A 44 2.44 -3.94 9.01
N THR A 45 2.69 -5.00 9.77
CA THR A 45 3.45 -4.93 11.03
C THR A 45 4.86 -4.40 10.79
N LEU A 46 5.56 -4.91 9.77
CA LEU A 46 6.92 -4.44 9.42
C LEU A 46 6.91 -2.98 8.95
N VAL A 47 5.94 -2.61 8.12
CA VAL A 47 5.77 -1.23 7.66
C VAL A 47 5.49 -0.31 8.83
N ASP A 48 4.69 -0.75 9.82
CA ASP A 48 4.34 0.07 10.98
C ASP A 48 5.52 0.44 11.87
N LEU A 49 6.54 -0.41 11.92
CA LEU A 49 7.80 -0.16 12.63
C LEU A 49 8.66 0.93 11.98
N LEU A 50 8.40 1.29 10.72
CA LEU A 50 9.19 2.31 10.03
C LEU A 50 8.91 3.71 10.62
N PRO A 51 9.95 4.55 10.78
CA PRO A 51 9.77 5.96 11.13
C PRO A 51 8.87 6.69 10.11
N LYS A 52 8.12 7.70 10.58
CA LYS A 52 7.21 8.49 9.73
C LYS A 52 7.90 9.08 8.50
N ASN A 53 9.08 9.67 8.67
CA ASN A 53 9.86 10.25 7.58
C ASN A 53 10.29 9.22 6.54
N THR A 54 10.53 7.97 6.95
CA THR A 54 10.83 6.86 6.04
C THR A 54 9.60 6.50 5.23
N LYS A 55 8.43 6.34 5.86
CA LYS A 55 7.14 6.08 5.18
C LYS A 55 6.83 7.16 4.15
N ASP A 56 6.96 8.44 4.53
CA ASP A 56 6.73 9.59 3.65
C ASP A 56 7.68 9.59 2.44
N SER A 57 8.96 9.25 2.65
CA SER A 57 9.96 9.19 1.58
C SER A 57 9.68 8.05 0.60
N ILE A 58 9.22 6.89 1.09
CA ILE A 58 8.81 5.75 0.26
C ILE A 58 7.58 6.12 -0.58
N LEU A 59 6.57 6.76 0.00
CA LEU A 59 5.39 7.20 -0.75
C LEU A 59 5.74 8.21 -1.85
N LYS A 60 6.63 9.15 -1.58
CA LYS A 60 7.15 10.09 -2.61
C LYS A 60 7.90 9.36 -3.73
N LEU A 61 8.66 8.31 -3.39
CA LEU A 61 9.34 7.49 -4.39
C LEU A 61 8.33 6.75 -5.27
N MET A 62 7.31 6.12 -4.67
CA MET A 62 6.24 5.43 -5.40
C MET A 62 5.47 6.37 -6.33
N ASP A 63 5.13 7.58 -5.87
CA ASP A 63 4.48 8.61 -6.69
C ASP A 63 5.34 9.03 -7.88
N LYS A 64 6.66 9.21 -7.68
CA LYS A 64 7.60 9.49 -8.77
C LYS A 64 7.68 8.37 -9.80
N ILE A 65 7.68 7.11 -9.35
CA ILE A 65 7.69 5.94 -10.25
C ILE A 65 6.40 5.93 -11.06
N ALA A 66 5.25 6.06 -10.41
CA ALA A 66 3.95 5.92 -11.05
C ALA A 66 3.63 7.06 -12.04
N LYS A 67 4.21 8.26 -11.83
CA LYS A 67 4.12 9.40 -12.76
C LYS A 67 5.22 9.42 -13.82
N SER A 68 6.14 8.45 -13.82
CA SER A 68 7.24 8.39 -14.78
C SER A 68 6.72 8.04 -16.18
N PRO A 69 7.32 8.59 -17.26
CA PRO A 69 7.05 8.14 -18.63
C PRO A 69 7.26 6.63 -18.85
N LEU A 70 8.02 5.98 -17.97
CA LEU A 70 8.24 4.53 -18.00
C LEU A 70 7.02 3.70 -17.56
N CYS A 71 6.02 4.32 -16.94
CA CYS A 71 4.77 3.70 -16.51
C CYS A 71 3.54 4.19 -17.32
N ALA A 72 3.77 4.88 -18.45
CA ALA A 72 2.76 5.39 -19.37
C ALA A 72 2.43 4.42 -20.51
#